data_AF-A0A8C2W035-F1
#
_entry.id   AF-A0A8C2W035-F1
#
_cell.length_a   1.000
_cell.length_b   1.000
_cell.length_c   1.000
_cell.angle_alpha   90.00
_cell.angle_beta   90.00
_cell.angle_gamma   90.00
#
_symmetry.space_group_name_H-M   'P 1'
#
loop_
_entity.id
_entity.type
_entity.pdbx_description
1 polymer ?
#
loop_
_entity_poly.entity_id
_entity_poly.type
_entity_poly.pdbx_seq_one_letter_code
_entity_poly.pdbx_strand_id
1 'polypeptide(L)'
;MENQAHNTVGASPCEAELQELMEQIDIMVSNKKLDWERKMRALETRLDLRDQELANAQTCLDQKGQEVGLLRQKLDSLEKCNLAMTQNYEGQLQSLKAQFSQLTNSFEKLRLHQMKQNKIHRKELSHKEEIPFELSNLNQKLEEFRAKSSEWDKQEILYQTHLVSLDAQQKLLSEKYNQFQKQTQNYQTQLNGKNQCIGDSSSEIPGLVCQSDPGCETSERDEFIIEKLKSAVSEIALSRNKLQDENQKLLQELKMYQRQCQAMEAGLSEVKNELQLRDDLLRVIEMERLQLHKELLKMGECQSAQENKRRLESSYSPSIEETQRKKKELFSVIQDQPNQEKKINKLRNQLYQEEEYHNSEQERMRNEISNLTEELHQKEITIAAVMKKAALLERQLK
;
A
#
# COMPACT_ATOMS: atom_id res chain seq x y z
N MET A 1 -99.85 31.22 23.03
CA MET A 1 -100.35 29.83 22.97
C MET A 1 -100.51 29.54 21.48
N GLU A 2 -99.82 28.61 20.84
CA GLU A 2 -99.36 27.26 21.20
C GLU A 2 -98.04 26.97 20.44
N ASN A 3 -96.96 26.67 21.17
CA ASN A 3 -96.40 25.33 21.42
C ASN A 3 -95.43 24.83 20.34
N GLN A 4 -94.15 24.97 20.68
CA GLN A 4 -93.07 24.06 20.30
C GLN A 4 -93.53 22.61 20.38
N ALA A 5 -93.30 21.86 19.30
CA ALA A 5 -93.12 20.42 19.37
C ALA A 5 -91.92 20.05 18.49
N HIS A 6 -90.73 20.12 19.09
CA HIS A 6 -89.62 19.27 18.68
C HIS A 6 -90.08 17.82 18.86
N ASN A 7 -90.57 17.21 17.78
CA ASN A 7 -90.63 15.77 17.67
C ASN A 7 -89.46 15.33 16.80
N THR A 8 -88.33 15.15 17.47
CA THR A 8 -87.33 14.17 17.09
C THR A 8 -88.05 12.85 16.84
N VAL A 9 -88.33 12.54 15.58
CA VAL A 9 -88.63 11.18 15.14
C VAL A 9 -87.37 10.40 15.46
N GLY A 10 -87.35 9.74 16.62
CA GLY A 10 -86.30 8.80 16.97
C GLY A 10 -86.26 7.75 15.88
N ALA A 11 -85.13 7.67 15.18
CA ALA A 11 -84.84 6.56 14.29
C ALA A 11 -85.22 5.26 15.01
N SER A 12 -85.90 4.35 14.31
CA SER A 12 -86.24 3.07 14.93
C SER A 12 -84.95 2.41 15.45
N PRO A 13 -84.97 1.62 16.53
CA PRO A 13 -83.77 0.99 17.08
C PRO A 13 -82.93 0.25 16.02
N CYS A 14 -83.60 -0.35 15.04
CA CYS A 14 -82.98 -1.03 13.90
C CYS A 14 -82.26 -0.08 12.92
N GLU A 15 -82.77 1.14 12.74
CA GLU A 15 -82.18 2.15 11.86
C GLU A 15 -80.92 2.78 12.50
N ALA A 16 -80.93 2.95 13.83
CA ALA A 16 -79.75 3.40 14.58
C ALA A 16 -78.62 2.35 14.55
N GLU A 17 -78.93 1.07 14.73
CA GLU A 17 -77.95 -0.03 14.65
C GLU A 17 -77.33 -0.15 13.25
N LEU A 18 -78.13 0.04 12.19
CA LEU A 18 -77.63 0.04 10.81
C LEU A 18 -76.68 1.21 10.56
N GLN A 19 -77.04 2.40 11.06
CA GLN A 19 -76.22 3.60 10.91
C GLN A 19 -74.88 3.47 11.65
N GLU A 20 -74.88 2.86 12.84
CA GLU A 20 -73.66 2.56 13.59
C GLU A 20 -72.77 1.56 12.84
N LEU A 21 -73.34 0.49 12.27
CA LEU A 21 -72.58 -0.47 11.46
C LEU A 21 -71.96 0.17 10.22
N MET A 22 -72.68 1.07 9.54
CA MET A 22 -72.14 1.82 8.40
C MET A 22 -70.97 2.70 8.83
N GLU A 23 -71.09 3.41 9.96
CA GLU A 23 -70.01 4.24 10.50
C GLU A 23 -68.78 3.39 10.88
N GLN A 24 -68.99 2.21 11.48
CA GLN A 24 -67.90 1.26 11.76
C GLN A 24 -67.21 0.77 10.48
N ILE A 25 -67.96 0.50 9.41
CA ILE A 25 -67.41 0.12 8.11
C ILE A 25 -66.60 1.28 7.52
N ASP A 26 -67.10 2.51 7.54
CA ASP A 26 -66.40 3.68 7.02
C ASP A 26 -65.10 3.94 7.77
N ILE A 27 -65.11 3.85 9.11
CA ILE A 27 -63.91 3.94 9.94
C ILE A 27 -62.92 2.83 9.58
N MET A 28 -63.39 1.58 9.43
CA MET A 28 -62.54 0.45 9.06
C MET A 28 -61.90 0.64 7.67
N VAL A 29 -62.69 1.05 6.68
CA VAL A 29 -62.22 1.31 5.31
C VAL A 29 -61.21 2.46 5.29
N SER A 30 -61.51 3.55 6.02
CA SER A 30 -60.60 4.69 6.18
C SER A 30 -59.27 4.28 6.82
N ASN A 31 -59.32 3.51 7.92
CA ASN A 31 -58.12 3.00 8.59
C ASN A 31 -57.30 2.09 7.68
N LYS A 32 -57.95 1.18 6.94
CA LYS A 32 -57.26 0.34 5.96
C LYS A 32 -56.59 1.20 4.89
N LYS A 33 -57.33 2.14 4.27
CA LYS A 33 -56.78 3.05 3.26
C LYS A 33 -55.52 3.77 3.78
N LEU A 34 -55.58 4.30 4.99
CA LEU A 34 -54.47 5.01 5.62
C LEU A 34 -53.27 4.07 5.87
N ASP A 35 -53.49 2.82 6.27
CA ASP A 35 -52.43 1.82 6.38
C ASP A 35 -51.78 1.50 5.03
N TRP A 36 -52.57 1.39 3.96
CA TRP A 36 -52.04 1.20 2.60
C TRP A 36 -51.20 2.40 2.16
N GLU A 37 -51.66 3.63 2.43
CA GLU A 37 -50.91 4.85 2.13
C GLU A 37 -49.60 4.93 2.91
N ARG A 38 -49.58 4.53 4.19
CA ARG A 38 -48.34 4.45 4.98
C ARG A 38 -47.37 3.42 4.40
N LYS A 39 -47.88 2.24 4.01
CA LYS A 39 -47.06 1.19 3.40
C LYS A 39 -46.50 1.63 2.05
N MET A 40 -47.29 2.29 1.22
CA MET A 40 -46.87 2.86 -0.06
C MET A 40 -45.73 3.86 0.14
N ARG A 41 -45.92 4.85 1.03
CA ARG A 41 -44.86 5.83 1.36
C ARG A 41 -43.58 5.18 1.88
N ALA A 42 -43.70 4.16 2.73
CA ALA A 42 -42.54 3.43 3.24
C ALA A 42 -41.79 2.67 2.13
N LEU A 43 -42.51 2.11 1.16
CA LEU A 43 -41.92 1.44 -0.01
C LEU A 43 -41.24 2.45 -0.94
N GLU A 44 -41.87 3.59 -1.21
CA GLU A 44 -41.31 4.69 -2.02
C GLU A 44 -39.98 5.18 -1.43
N THR A 45 -39.96 5.53 -0.13
CA THR A 45 -38.72 5.97 0.53
C THR A 45 -37.62 4.91 0.45
N ARG A 46 -37.98 3.62 0.54
CA ARG A 46 -37.00 2.53 0.45
C ARG A 46 -36.46 2.36 -0.97
N LEU A 47 -37.29 2.59 -1.99
CA LEU A 47 -36.87 2.59 -3.39
C LEU A 47 -35.91 3.75 -3.66
N ASP A 48 -36.27 4.96 -3.22
CA ASP A 48 -35.41 6.15 -3.39
C ASP A 48 -34.02 5.95 -2.76
N LEU A 49 -33.97 5.35 -1.57
CA LEU A 49 -32.70 5.00 -0.91
C LEU A 49 -31.90 3.98 -1.72
N ARG A 50 -32.55 2.97 -2.30
CA ARG A 50 -31.88 1.98 -3.15
C ARG A 50 -31.35 2.59 -4.42
N ASP A 51 -32.10 3.47 -5.07
CA ASP A 51 -31.66 4.17 -6.28
C ASP A 51 -30.48 5.09 -6.00
N GLN A 52 -30.49 5.78 -4.84
CA GLN A 52 -29.36 6.57 -4.39
C GLN A 52 -28.12 5.72 -4.09
N GLU A 53 -28.28 4.58 -3.40
CA GLU A 53 -27.21 3.61 -3.14
C GLU A 53 -26.60 3.10 -4.45
N LEU A 54 -27.44 2.76 -5.44
CA LEU A 54 -26.99 2.31 -6.77
C LEU A 54 -26.25 3.40 -7.54
N ALA A 55 -26.74 4.64 -7.54
CA ALA A 55 -26.07 5.76 -8.19
C ALA A 55 -24.70 6.06 -7.56
N ASN A 56 -24.60 5.97 -6.23
CA ASN A 56 -23.33 6.11 -5.51
C ASN A 56 -22.36 4.97 -5.84
N ALA A 57 -22.84 3.72 -5.86
CA ALA A 57 -22.03 2.56 -6.23
C ALA A 57 -21.53 2.65 -7.68
N GLN A 58 -22.37 3.08 -8.62
CA GLN A 58 -22.00 3.30 -10.01
C GLN A 58 -20.90 4.37 -10.14
N THR A 59 -21.07 5.50 -9.45
CA THR A 59 -20.07 6.58 -9.46
C THR A 59 -18.72 6.11 -8.91
N CYS A 60 -18.73 5.31 -7.83
CA CYS A 60 -17.53 4.72 -7.25
C CYS A 60 -16.85 3.74 -8.24
N LEU A 61 -17.64 2.92 -8.92
CA LEU A 61 -17.15 1.98 -9.93
C LEU A 61 -16.51 2.72 -11.11
N ASP A 62 -17.12 3.80 -11.58
CA ASP A 62 -16.59 4.61 -12.68
C ASP A 62 -15.25 5.26 -12.29
N GLN A 63 -15.14 5.80 -11.07
CA GLN A 63 -13.88 6.33 -10.53
C GLN A 63 -12.79 5.25 -10.48
N LYS A 64 -13.11 4.06 -9.97
CA LYS A 64 -12.17 2.93 -9.94
C LYS A 64 -11.78 2.47 -11.34
N GLY A 65 -12.71 2.50 -12.30
CA GLY A 65 -12.42 2.26 -13.71
C GLY A 65 -11.38 3.24 -14.27
N GLN A 66 -11.48 4.52 -13.94
CA GLN A 66 -10.51 5.55 -14.35
C GLN A 66 -9.13 5.33 -13.71
N GLU A 67 -9.07 5.02 -12.41
CA GLU A 67 -7.82 4.70 -11.71
C GLU A 67 -7.11 3.50 -12.34
N VAL A 68 -7.85 2.41 -12.60
CA VAL A 68 -7.31 1.22 -13.27
C VAL A 68 -6.81 1.56 -14.68
N GLY A 69 -7.54 2.39 -15.42
CA GLY A 69 -7.11 2.88 -16.74
C GLY A 69 -5.76 3.60 -16.69
N LEU A 70 -5.59 4.52 -15.74
CA LEU A 70 -4.33 5.26 -15.52
C LEU A 70 -3.19 4.32 -15.11
N LEU A 71 -3.43 3.37 -14.21
CA LEU A 71 -2.43 2.39 -13.80
C LEU A 71 -1.99 1.52 -14.97
N ARG A 72 -2.92 1.10 -15.83
CA ARG A 72 -2.62 0.31 -17.02
C ARG A 72 -1.76 1.07 -18.02
N GLN A 73 -2.02 2.36 -18.21
CA GLN A 73 -1.19 3.23 -19.05
C GLN A 73 0.23 3.38 -18.49
N LYS A 74 0.36 3.58 -17.17
CA LYS A 74 1.67 3.65 -16.51
C LYS A 74 2.45 2.35 -16.67
N LEU A 75 1.79 1.20 -16.47
CA LEU A 75 2.41 -0.11 -16.64
C LEU A 75 2.95 -0.30 -18.07
N ASP A 76 2.14 -0.02 -19.09
CA ASP A 76 2.55 -0.10 -20.50
C ASP A 76 3.75 0.84 -20.80
N SER A 77 3.75 2.06 -20.25
CA SER A 77 4.89 2.98 -20.43
C SER A 77 6.18 2.46 -19.77
N LEU A 78 6.07 1.83 -18.60
CA LEU A 78 7.20 1.26 -17.88
C LEU A 78 7.75 0.04 -18.62
N GLU A 79 6.87 -0.85 -19.11
CA GLU A 79 7.26 -2.02 -19.91
C GLU A 79 8.01 -1.59 -21.18
N LYS A 80 7.50 -0.58 -21.90
CA LYS A 80 8.17 -0.01 -23.09
C LYS A 80 9.54 0.57 -22.75
N CYS A 81 9.65 1.33 -21.65
CA CYS A 81 10.92 1.89 -21.19
C CYS A 81 11.93 0.80 -20.83
N ASN A 82 11.49 -0.22 -20.10
CA ASN A 82 12.33 -1.34 -19.68
C ASN A 82 12.81 -2.17 -20.87
N LEU A 83 11.93 -2.42 -21.86
CA LEU A 83 12.30 -3.10 -23.09
C LEU A 83 13.35 -2.33 -23.88
N ALA A 84 13.18 -1.01 -24.03
CA ALA A 84 14.17 -0.15 -24.69
C ALA A 84 15.52 -0.14 -23.93
N MET A 85 15.49 -0.09 -22.61
CA MET A 85 16.68 -0.14 -21.77
C MET A 85 17.42 -1.49 -21.90
N THR A 86 16.66 -2.59 -21.89
CA THR A 86 17.19 -3.94 -22.08
C THR A 86 17.87 -4.07 -23.44
N GLN A 87 17.23 -3.59 -24.51
CA GLN A 87 17.82 -3.58 -25.86
C GLN A 87 19.10 -2.74 -25.93
N ASN A 88 19.16 -1.61 -25.23
CA ASN A 88 20.35 -0.78 -25.17
C ASN A 88 21.51 -1.52 -24.49
N TYR A 89 21.29 -2.11 -23.31
CA TYR A 89 22.32 -2.88 -22.61
C TYR A 89 22.75 -4.13 -23.37
N GLU A 90 21.83 -4.81 -24.04
CA GLU A 90 22.15 -5.93 -24.91
C GLU A 90 23.05 -5.48 -26.08
N GLY A 91 22.75 -4.35 -26.70
CA GLY A 91 23.60 -3.74 -27.73
C GLY A 91 25.00 -3.39 -27.24
N GLN A 92 25.12 -2.77 -26.05
CA GLN A 92 26.41 -2.48 -25.43
C GLN A 92 27.21 -3.76 -25.15
N LEU A 93 26.54 -4.80 -24.62
CA LEU A 93 27.16 -6.08 -24.34
C LEU A 93 27.68 -6.76 -25.62
N GLN A 94 26.91 -6.71 -26.70
CA GLN A 94 27.32 -7.23 -28.01
C GLN A 94 28.55 -6.48 -28.56
N SER A 95 28.57 -5.14 -28.45
CA SER A 95 29.73 -4.32 -28.84
C SER A 95 30.98 -4.69 -28.03
N LEU A 96 30.84 -4.84 -26.71
CA LEU A 96 31.95 -5.22 -25.84
C LEU A 96 32.48 -6.63 -26.18
N LYS A 97 31.58 -7.59 -26.44
CA LYS A 97 31.96 -8.92 -26.91
C LYS A 97 32.75 -8.86 -28.22
N ALA A 98 32.32 -8.03 -29.18
CA ALA A 98 33.04 -7.85 -30.44
C ALA A 98 34.44 -7.25 -30.24
N GLN A 99 34.57 -6.24 -29.38
CA GLN A 99 35.88 -5.66 -29.02
C GLN A 99 36.79 -6.69 -28.35
N PHE A 100 36.24 -7.51 -27.44
CA PHE A 100 37.00 -8.57 -26.79
C PHE A 100 37.50 -9.60 -27.82
N SER A 101 36.64 -10.04 -28.73
CA SER A 101 37.05 -10.94 -29.83
C SER A 101 38.14 -10.32 -30.71
N GLN A 102 38.06 -9.03 -31.02
CA GLN A 102 39.13 -8.33 -31.75
C GLN A 102 40.44 -8.30 -30.97
N LEU A 103 40.39 -8.00 -29.67
CA LEU A 103 41.56 -8.01 -28.80
C LEU A 103 42.19 -9.40 -28.71
N THR A 104 41.38 -10.45 -28.49
CA THR A 104 41.84 -11.84 -28.49
C THR A 104 42.54 -12.19 -29.81
N ASN A 105 41.93 -11.86 -30.95
CA ASN A 105 42.54 -12.09 -32.26
C ASN A 105 43.86 -11.32 -32.43
N SER A 106 43.93 -10.08 -31.95
CA SER A 106 45.16 -9.28 -32.02
C SER A 106 46.28 -9.87 -31.15
N PHE A 107 45.93 -10.37 -29.97
CA PHE A 107 46.85 -11.04 -29.05
C PHE A 107 47.38 -12.35 -29.62
N GLU A 108 46.51 -13.17 -30.23
CA GLU A 108 46.92 -14.40 -30.90
C GLU A 108 47.86 -14.13 -32.07
N LYS A 109 47.57 -13.10 -32.89
CA LYS A 109 48.47 -12.68 -33.97
C LYS A 109 49.85 -12.27 -33.44
N LEU A 110 49.89 -11.47 -32.37
CA LEU A 110 51.15 -11.06 -31.74
C LEU A 110 51.92 -12.26 -31.20
N ARG A 111 51.25 -13.17 -30.49
CA ARG A 111 51.83 -14.41 -29.96
C ARG A 111 52.41 -15.29 -31.06
N LEU A 112 51.69 -15.45 -32.18
CA LEU A 112 52.16 -16.20 -33.35
C LEU A 112 53.37 -15.53 -34.00
N HIS A 113 53.38 -14.20 -34.11
CA HIS A 113 54.53 -13.44 -34.60
C HIS A 113 55.76 -13.67 -33.72
N GLN A 114 55.62 -13.55 -32.41
CA GLN A 114 56.70 -13.76 -31.44
C GLN A 114 57.27 -15.19 -31.53
N MET A 115 56.41 -16.20 -31.67
CA MET A 115 56.83 -17.60 -31.86
C MET A 115 57.57 -17.82 -33.18
N LYS A 116 57.15 -17.15 -34.28
CA LYS A 116 57.88 -17.19 -35.55
C LYS A 116 59.24 -16.51 -35.45
N GLN A 117 59.31 -15.35 -34.81
CA GLN A 117 60.55 -14.59 -34.61
C GLN A 117 61.57 -15.37 -33.76
N ASN A 118 61.13 -15.99 -32.67
CA ASN A 118 61.98 -16.86 -31.84
C ASN A 118 62.50 -18.09 -32.59
N LYS A 119 61.71 -18.65 -33.53
CA LYS A 119 62.16 -19.75 -34.40
C LYS A 119 63.22 -19.29 -35.42
N ILE A 120 63.16 -18.04 -35.87
CA ILE A 120 64.16 -17.44 -36.76
C ILE A 120 65.46 -17.17 -35.97
N HIS A 121 65.37 -16.55 -34.79
CA HIS A 121 66.53 -16.34 -33.90
C HIS A 121 67.19 -17.66 -33.48
N ARG A 122 66.41 -18.72 -33.22
CA ARG A 122 66.96 -20.06 -32.91
C ARG A 122 67.63 -20.74 -34.11
N LYS A 123 67.30 -20.37 -35.35
CA LYS A 123 67.99 -20.84 -36.57
C LYS A 123 69.27 -20.05 -36.85
N GLU A 124 69.32 -18.76 -36.49
CA GLU A 124 70.53 -17.94 -36.58
C GLU A 124 71.56 -18.27 -35.48
N LEU A 125 71.12 -18.75 -34.31
CA LEU A 125 72.00 -19.14 -33.19
C LEU A 125 72.65 -20.54 -33.28
N SER A 126 72.58 -21.24 -34.41
CA SER A 126 73.32 -22.52 -34.57
C SER A 126 74.84 -22.33 -34.74
N HIS A 127 75.33 -21.08 -34.78
CA HIS A 127 76.74 -20.75 -34.69
C HIS A 127 76.99 -19.72 -33.58
N LYS A 128 77.67 -20.22 -32.54
CA LYS A 128 78.23 -19.52 -31.35
C LYS A 128 77.29 -19.35 -30.14
N GLU A 129 77.58 -20.23 -29.19
CA GLU A 129 77.63 -20.06 -27.73
C GLU A 129 77.56 -18.60 -27.21
N GLU A 130 76.35 -18.11 -26.93
CA GLU A 130 76.10 -16.85 -26.19
C GLU A 130 74.87 -17.01 -25.27
N ILE A 131 75.00 -17.83 -24.23
CA ILE A 131 74.06 -17.90 -23.09
C ILE A 131 74.61 -17.24 -21.79
N PRO A 132 75.89 -16.83 -21.63
CA PRO A 132 76.32 -16.18 -20.37
C PRO A 132 75.79 -14.75 -20.11
N PHE A 133 75.43 -13.98 -21.14
CA PHE A 133 75.26 -12.52 -20.99
C PHE A 133 73.85 -12.09 -20.52
N GLU A 134 72.79 -12.74 -21.00
CA GLU A 134 71.41 -12.37 -20.62
C GLU A 134 71.07 -12.78 -19.17
N LEU A 135 71.58 -13.93 -18.72
CA LEU A 135 71.41 -14.39 -17.34
C LEU A 135 72.13 -13.45 -16.36
N SER A 136 73.32 -12.95 -16.73
CA SER A 136 74.07 -11.98 -15.95
C SER A 136 73.35 -10.64 -15.83
N ASN A 137 72.77 -10.13 -16.91
CA ASN A 137 72.04 -8.86 -16.93
C ASN A 137 70.72 -8.94 -16.13
N LEU A 138 69.98 -10.05 -16.26
CA LEU A 138 68.76 -10.26 -15.47
C LEU A 138 69.06 -10.37 -13.97
N ASN A 139 70.17 -11.03 -13.61
CA ASN A 139 70.59 -11.17 -12.22
C ASN A 139 71.03 -9.82 -11.62
N GLN A 140 71.74 -8.98 -12.40
CA GLN A 140 72.08 -7.62 -12.00
C GLN A 140 70.83 -6.77 -11.74
N LYS A 141 69.83 -6.82 -12.63
CA LYS A 141 68.58 -6.08 -12.47
C LYS A 141 67.78 -6.54 -11.25
N LEU A 142 67.87 -7.83 -10.90
CA LEU A 142 67.23 -8.39 -9.71
C LEU A 142 67.90 -7.88 -8.43
N GLU A 143 69.23 -7.78 -8.41
CA GLU A 143 69.95 -7.16 -7.29
C GLU A 143 69.66 -5.66 -7.14
N GLU A 144 69.49 -4.93 -8.25
CA GLU A 144 69.06 -3.52 -8.21
C GLU A 144 67.66 -3.35 -7.59
N PHE A 145 66.71 -4.24 -7.93
CA PHE A 145 65.39 -4.23 -7.28
C PHE A 145 65.48 -4.60 -5.80
N ARG A 146 66.34 -5.56 -5.41
CA ARG A 146 66.58 -5.89 -4.00
C ARG A 146 67.15 -4.70 -3.22
N ALA A 147 68.15 -4.01 -3.78
CA ALA A 147 68.72 -2.82 -3.16
C ALA A 147 67.70 -1.70 -3.01
N LYS A 148 66.87 -1.49 -4.04
CA LYS A 148 65.81 -0.47 -4.01
C LYS A 148 64.71 -0.81 -2.99
N SER A 149 64.31 -2.07 -2.89
CA SER A 149 63.36 -2.53 -1.87
C SER A 149 63.90 -2.25 -0.47
N SER A 150 65.17 -2.60 -0.21
CA SER A 150 65.80 -2.36 1.09
C SER A 150 65.87 -0.87 1.45
N GLU A 151 66.02 0.03 0.47
CA GLU A 151 66.01 1.48 0.72
C GLU A 151 64.61 2.00 1.06
N TRP A 152 63.55 1.47 0.42
CA TRP A 152 62.17 1.78 0.80
C TRP A 152 61.85 1.30 2.21
N ASP A 153 62.32 0.12 2.61
CA ASP A 153 62.14 -0.38 3.97
C ASP A 153 62.81 0.54 5.00
N LYS A 154 64.00 1.07 4.70
CA LYS A 154 64.65 2.08 5.56
C LYS A 154 63.85 3.37 5.65
N GLN A 155 63.30 3.85 4.53
CA GLN A 155 62.45 5.05 4.54
C GLN A 155 61.16 4.84 5.34
N GLU A 156 60.53 3.66 5.22
CA GLU A 156 59.36 3.30 6.02
C GLU A 156 59.68 3.34 7.52
N ILE A 157 60.81 2.75 7.94
CA ILE A 157 61.26 2.78 9.34
C ILE A 157 61.49 4.23 9.82
N LEU A 158 62.08 5.09 8.99
CA LEU A 158 62.29 6.50 9.33
C LEU A 158 60.97 7.25 9.50
N TYR A 159 60.02 7.07 8.58
CA TYR A 159 58.69 7.70 8.69
C TYR A 159 57.90 7.17 9.88
N GLN A 160 57.96 5.86 10.14
CA GLN A 160 57.32 5.25 11.31
C GLN A 160 57.90 5.81 12.61
N THR A 161 59.22 5.97 12.68
CA THR A 161 59.91 6.58 13.84
C THR A 161 59.48 8.04 14.03
N HIS A 162 59.39 8.81 12.93
CA HIS A 162 58.87 10.18 12.97
C HIS A 162 57.44 10.25 13.48
N LEU A 163 56.55 9.37 13.00
CA LEU A 163 55.16 9.30 13.47
C LEU A 163 55.07 9.01 14.97
N VAL A 164 55.87 8.07 15.47
CA VAL A 164 55.94 7.77 16.92
C VAL A 164 56.42 8.98 17.71
N SER A 165 57.43 9.71 17.22
CA SER A 165 57.91 10.93 17.89
C SER A 165 56.87 12.05 17.92
N LEU A 166 56.09 12.21 16.84
CA LEU A 166 55.00 13.19 16.76
C LEU A 166 53.84 12.83 17.69
N ASP A 167 53.45 11.55 17.76
CA ASP A 167 52.44 11.06 18.71
C ASP A 167 52.87 11.31 20.16
N ALA A 168 54.15 11.08 20.49
CA ALA A 168 54.69 11.37 21.81
C ALA A 168 54.62 12.88 22.14
N GLN A 169 54.95 13.76 21.18
CA GLN A 169 54.81 15.21 21.35
C GLN A 169 53.35 15.64 21.54
N GLN A 170 52.42 15.08 20.75
CA GLN A 170 50.98 15.34 20.88
C GLN A 170 50.45 14.94 22.27
N LYS A 171 50.86 13.77 22.77
CA LYS A 171 50.51 13.30 24.12
C LYS A 171 51.03 14.25 25.20
N LEU A 172 52.27 14.70 25.10
CA LEU A 172 52.86 15.65 26.05
C LEU A 172 52.11 17.00 26.04
N LEU A 173 51.77 17.51 24.85
CA LEU A 173 50.98 18.74 24.70
C LEU A 173 49.57 18.59 25.28
N SER A 174 48.92 17.46 25.05
CA SER A 174 47.60 17.13 25.64
C SER A 174 47.67 17.07 27.17
N GLU A 175 48.72 16.47 27.73
CA GLU A 175 48.93 16.43 29.17
C GLU A 175 49.14 17.84 29.76
N LYS A 176 49.91 18.70 29.09
CA LYS A 176 50.06 20.12 29.47
C LYS A 176 48.75 20.90 29.39
N TYR A 177 47.96 20.70 28.34
CA TYR A 177 46.64 21.31 28.22
C TYR A 177 45.72 20.90 29.38
N ASN A 178 45.68 19.60 29.72
CA ASN A 178 44.90 19.10 30.85
C ASN A 178 45.37 19.70 32.18
N GLN A 179 46.69 19.89 32.37
CA GLN A 179 47.24 20.56 33.55
C GLN A 179 46.76 22.02 33.65
N PHE A 180 46.82 22.79 32.56
CA PHE A 180 46.33 24.16 32.53
C PHE A 180 44.82 24.24 32.76
N GLN A 181 44.04 23.35 32.16
CA GLN A 181 42.58 23.30 32.36
C GLN A 181 42.22 23.06 33.83
N LYS A 182 42.90 22.11 34.49
CA LYS A 182 42.73 21.88 35.93
C LYS A 182 43.14 23.09 36.76
N GLN A 183 44.22 23.78 36.39
CA GLN A 183 44.66 25.00 37.05
C GLN A 183 43.62 26.13 36.92
N THR A 184 43.03 26.33 35.74
CA THR A 184 41.95 27.30 35.52
C THR A 184 40.71 26.97 36.35
N GLN A 185 40.28 25.70 36.39
CA GLN A 185 39.16 25.26 37.21
C GLN A 185 39.41 25.48 38.72
N ASN A 186 40.64 25.25 39.19
CA ASN A 186 41.03 25.55 40.57
C ASN A 186 40.95 27.04 40.88
N TYR A 187 41.43 27.93 40.00
CA TYR A 187 41.31 29.37 40.18
C TYR A 187 39.85 29.84 40.18
N GLN A 188 39.02 29.28 39.29
CA GLN A 188 37.60 29.61 39.24
C GLN A 188 36.86 29.15 40.51
N THR A 189 37.26 28.01 41.08
CA THR A 189 36.75 27.53 42.36
C THR A 189 37.17 28.44 43.52
N GLN A 190 38.40 28.95 43.52
CA GLN A 190 38.85 29.94 44.52
C GLN A 190 38.12 31.28 44.40
N LEU A 191 37.85 31.76 43.18
CA LEU A 191 37.07 32.98 42.95
C LEU A 191 35.62 32.84 43.42
N ASN A 192 34.98 31.71 43.11
CA ASN A 192 33.63 31.42 43.60
C ASN A 192 33.56 31.28 45.12
N GLY A 193 34.60 30.73 45.76
CA GLY A 193 34.73 30.71 47.22
C GLY A 193 34.88 32.10 47.85
N LYS A 194 35.45 33.07 47.13
CA LYS A 194 35.65 34.44 47.62
C LYS A 194 34.39 35.33 47.50
N ASN A 195 33.47 34.99 46.59
CA ASN A 195 32.20 35.69 46.42
C ASN A 195 31.14 35.36 47.50
N GLN A 196 31.38 34.36 48.36
CA GLN A 196 30.53 34.08 49.53
C GLN A 196 30.95 34.82 50.81
N CYS A 197 32.07 35.55 50.81
CA CYS A 197 32.57 36.35 51.95
C CYS A 197 32.56 37.87 51.71
N ILE A 198 31.85 38.35 50.67
CA ILE A 198 31.64 39.79 50.39
C ILE A 198 30.12 40.07 50.40
N GLY A 199 29.40 39.46 51.34
CA GLY A 199 28.25 40.11 51.96
C GLY A 199 28.80 40.87 53.17
N ASP A 200 28.36 42.10 53.37
CA ASP A 200 28.77 42.99 54.47
C ASP A 200 30.04 43.81 54.19
N SER A 201 29.89 44.93 53.47
CA SER A 201 30.27 46.26 53.98
C SER A 201 30.03 47.36 52.94
N SER A 202 29.52 48.47 53.47
CA SER A 202 28.88 49.65 52.89
C SER A 202 29.80 50.78 52.39
N SER A 203 29.12 51.81 51.83
CA SER A 203 29.48 53.25 51.69
C SER A 203 30.07 53.68 50.33
N GLU A 204 29.82 54.86 49.75
CA GLU A 204 28.98 56.05 50.04
C GLU A 204 28.98 56.95 48.76
N ILE A 205 27.97 57.82 48.61
CA ILE A 205 27.71 58.77 47.49
C ILE A 205 28.34 60.15 47.82
N PRO A 206 28.71 61.06 46.87
CA PRO A 206 27.82 62.16 46.38
C PRO A 206 28.15 62.65 44.92
N GLY A 207 27.30 63.24 44.05
CA GLY A 207 26.14 64.12 44.19
C GLY A 207 26.51 65.58 43.86
N LEU A 208 26.37 66.06 42.60
CA LEU A 208 26.37 67.50 42.30
C LEU A 208 25.38 67.85 41.18
N VAL A 209 24.46 68.76 41.53
CA VAL A 209 23.38 69.37 40.73
C VAL A 209 23.95 70.54 39.91
N CYS A 210 23.43 70.78 38.69
CA CYS A 210 23.26 72.13 38.19
C CYS A 210 22.10 72.21 37.18
N GLN A 211 21.36 73.31 37.26
CA GLN A 211 20.03 73.56 36.70
C GLN A 211 20.04 74.04 35.23
N SER A 212 18.97 73.65 34.53
CA SER A 212 18.13 74.35 33.54
C SER A 212 18.70 75.35 32.51
N ASP A 213 18.64 74.92 31.24
CA ASP A 213 18.05 75.51 30.00
C ASP A 213 18.17 77.02 29.68
N PRO A 214 18.51 77.41 28.42
CA PRO A 214 17.46 77.54 27.39
C PRO A 214 17.90 77.26 25.93
N GLY A 215 16.96 76.88 25.06
CA GLY A 215 16.84 77.56 23.76
C GLY A 215 16.59 76.73 22.49
N CYS A 216 15.34 76.30 22.31
CA CYS A 216 14.53 76.19 21.07
C CYS A 216 15.05 75.47 19.79
N GLU A 217 16.33 75.43 19.45
CA GLU A 217 16.82 74.71 18.24
C GLU A 217 17.23 73.25 18.50
N THR A 218 17.49 72.91 19.76
CA THR A 218 17.66 71.52 20.21
C THR A 218 16.32 70.80 20.27
N SER A 219 15.25 71.48 20.68
CA SER A 219 13.90 70.91 20.78
C SER A 219 13.37 70.39 19.44
N GLU A 220 13.53 71.14 18.34
CA GLU A 220 13.04 70.71 17.02
C GLU A 220 13.85 69.54 16.42
N ARG A 221 15.17 69.53 16.64
CA ARG A 221 16.04 68.41 16.22
C ARG A 221 15.79 67.14 17.03
N ASP A 222 15.60 67.30 18.34
CA ASP A 222 15.24 66.20 19.23
C ASP A 222 13.84 65.69 18.89
N GLU A 223 12.90 66.56 18.56
CA GLU A 223 11.54 66.19 18.11
C GLU A 223 11.56 65.43 16.78
N PHE A 224 12.39 65.84 15.81
CA PHE A 224 12.59 65.11 14.56
C PHE A 224 13.25 63.73 14.77
N ILE A 225 14.25 63.63 15.65
CA ILE A 225 14.89 62.35 16.00
C ILE A 225 13.89 61.44 16.70
N ILE A 226 13.10 61.98 17.63
CA ILE A 226 12.02 61.25 18.33
C ILE A 226 11.00 60.73 17.32
N GLU A 227 10.58 61.54 16.35
CA GLU A 227 9.60 61.12 15.34
C GLU A 227 10.17 60.04 14.42
N LYS A 228 11.45 60.12 14.04
CA LYS A 228 12.14 59.08 13.28
C LYS A 228 12.26 57.77 14.07
N LEU A 229 12.54 57.86 15.38
CA LEU A 229 12.57 56.70 16.26
C LEU A 229 11.19 56.08 16.44
N LYS A 230 10.13 56.90 16.59
CA LYS A 230 8.74 56.41 16.65
C LYS A 230 8.33 55.69 15.36
N SER A 231 8.68 56.25 14.20
CA SER A 231 8.43 55.62 12.90
C SER A 231 9.18 54.29 12.78
N ALA A 232 10.47 54.24 13.13
CA ALA A 232 11.25 53.00 13.13
C ALA A 232 10.68 51.94 14.10
N VAL A 233 10.27 52.35 15.31
CA VAL A 233 9.61 51.46 16.28
C VAL A 233 8.28 50.93 15.74
N SER A 234 7.49 51.78 15.07
CA SER A 234 6.23 51.38 14.42
C SER A 234 6.49 50.35 13.30
N GLU A 235 7.48 50.58 12.44
CA GLU A 235 7.87 49.64 11.39
C GLU A 235 8.37 48.30 11.95
N ILE A 236 9.19 48.34 13.02
CA ILE A 236 9.64 47.12 13.72
C ILE A 236 8.45 46.36 14.33
N ALA A 237 7.49 47.07 14.92
CA ALA A 237 6.29 46.45 15.48
C ALA A 237 5.44 45.78 14.39
N LEU A 238 5.25 46.44 13.24
CA LEU A 238 4.55 45.87 12.10
C LEU A 238 5.28 44.65 11.53
N SER A 239 6.61 44.71 11.39
CA SER A 239 7.45 43.59 10.92
C SER A 239 7.36 42.39 11.88
N ARG A 240 7.46 42.64 13.19
CA ARG A 240 7.30 41.61 14.23
C ARG A 240 5.93 40.93 14.14
N ASN A 241 4.86 41.69 13.96
CA ASN A 241 3.51 41.13 13.85
C ASN A 241 3.37 40.25 12.60
N LYS A 242 3.91 40.68 11.45
CA LYS A 242 3.92 39.86 10.22
C LYS A 242 4.67 38.55 10.41
N LEU A 243 5.87 38.60 11.01
CA LEU A 243 6.65 37.39 11.32
C LEU A 243 5.91 36.48 12.30
N GLN A 244 5.19 37.03 13.27
CA GLN A 244 4.39 36.25 14.20
C GLN A 244 3.24 35.53 13.49
N ASP A 245 2.54 36.19 12.56
CA ASP A 245 1.47 35.59 11.76
C ASP A 245 2.00 34.49 10.83
N GLU A 246 3.14 34.73 10.17
CA GLU A 246 3.81 33.71 9.35
C GLU A 246 4.23 32.50 10.18
N ASN A 247 4.77 32.71 11.39
CA ASN A 247 5.16 31.64 12.29
C ASN A 247 3.93 30.81 12.73
N GLN A 248 2.79 31.46 13.01
CA GLN A 248 1.54 30.76 13.32
C GLN A 248 1.04 29.91 12.13
N LYS A 249 1.12 30.42 10.90
CA LYS A 249 0.76 29.67 9.69
C LYS A 249 1.66 28.45 9.49
N LEU A 250 2.97 28.62 9.61
CA LEU A 250 3.94 27.53 9.50
C LEU A 250 3.72 26.47 10.58
N LEU A 251 3.38 26.87 11.81
CA LEU A 251 3.04 25.94 12.89
C LEU A 251 1.79 25.11 12.57
N GLN A 252 0.77 25.73 11.95
CA GLN A 252 -0.44 25.03 11.51
C GLN A 252 -0.15 24.05 10.37
N GLU A 253 0.64 24.46 9.36
CA GLU A 253 1.08 23.58 8.27
C GLU A 253 1.88 22.40 8.81
N LEU A 254 2.84 22.62 9.70
CA LEU A 254 3.63 21.56 10.31
C LEU A 254 2.73 20.54 11.03
N LYS A 255 1.71 21.03 11.75
CA LYS A 255 0.73 20.16 12.42
C LYS A 255 -0.15 19.41 11.43
N MET A 256 -0.45 19.97 10.25
CA MET A 256 -1.16 19.26 9.19
C MET A 256 -0.30 18.14 8.60
N TYR A 257 0.94 18.45 8.22
CA TYR A 257 1.88 17.45 7.69
C TYR A 257 2.16 16.33 8.69
N GLN A 258 2.29 16.65 9.98
CA GLN A 258 2.47 15.63 11.01
C GLN A 258 1.30 14.64 11.07
N ARG A 259 0.04 15.13 10.98
CA ARG A 259 -1.13 14.25 10.93
C ARG A 259 -1.19 13.43 9.65
N GLN A 260 -0.78 14.02 8.53
CA GLN A 260 -0.70 13.31 7.25
C GLN A 260 0.32 12.17 7.31
N CYS A 261 1.49 12.39 7.90
CA CYS A 261 2.49 11.35 8.13
C CYS A 261 1.93 10.21 9.00
N GLN A 262 1.26 10.54 10.11
CA GLN A 262 0.62 9.54 10.98
C GLN A 262 -0.45 8.72 10.24
N ALA A 263 -1.26 9.36 9.41
CA ALA A 263 -2.27 8.67 8.60
C ALA A 263 -1.62 7.72 7.56
N MET A 264 -0.54 8.15 6.90
CA MET A 264 0.20 7.31 5.97
C MET A 264 0.89 6.13 6.67
N GLU A 265 1.48 6.34 7.85
CA GLU A 265 2.08 5.29 8.66
C GLU A 265 1.04 4.24 9.09
N ALA A 266 -0.15 4.69 9.50
CA ALA A 266 -1.26 3.79 9.82
C ALA A 266 -1.70 2.96 8.60
N GLY A 267 -1.88 3.60 7.44
CA GLY A 267 -2.23 2.91 6.19
C GLY A 267 -1.16 1.92 5.73
N LEU A 268 0.13 2.25 5.87
CA LEU A 268 1.23 1.33 5.61
C LEU A 268 1.20 0.12 6.55
N SER A 269 0.90 0.32 7.83
CA SER A 269 0.76 -0.79 8.78
C SER A 269 -0.41 -1.70 8.44
N GLU A 270 -1.53 -1.15 7.97
CA GLU A 270 -2.70 -1.92 7.56
C GLU A 270 -2.40 -2.81 6.34
N VAL A 271 -1.81 -2.23 5.29
CA VAL A 271 -1.40 -2.97 4.09
C VAL A 271 -0.37 -4.05 4.42
N LYS A 272 0.57 -3.77 5.34
CA LYS A 272 1.54 -4.77 5.80
C LYS A 272 0.86 -5.95 6.50
N ASN A 273 -0.15 -5.68 7.33
CA ASN A 273 -0.92 -6.74 7.99
C ASN A 273 -1.73 -7.56 6.97
N GLU A 274 -2.36 -6.90 5.99
CA GLU A 274 -3.08 -7.61 4.93
C GLU A 274 -2.15 -8.51 4.10
N LEU A 275 -0.97 -8.01 3.75
CA LEU A 275 0.05 -8.79 3.05
C LEU A 275 0.44 -10.03 3.86
N GLN A 276 0.70 -9.87 5.15
CA GLN A 276 1.01 -11.00 6.04
C GLN A 276 -0.12 -12.02 6.08
N LEU A 277 -1.39 -11.59 6.19
CA LEU A 277 -2.54 -12.49 6.16
C LEU A 277 -2.66 -13.25 4.82
N ARG A 278 -2.36 -12.59 3.69
CA ARG A 278 -2.33 -13.23 2.37
C ARG A 278 -1.20 -14.26 2.26
N ASP A 279 -0.02 -13.94 2.77
CA ASP A 279 1.11 -14.87 2.81
C ASP A 279 0.79 -16.09 3.68
N ASP A 280 0.11 -15.89 4.81
CA ASP A 280 -0.33 -16.95 5.70
C ASP A 280 -1.33 -17.88 5.00
N LEU A 281 -2.32 -17.30 4.30
CA LEU A 281 -3.28 -18.05 3.49
C LEU A 281 -2.60 -18.84 2.36
N LEU A 282 -1.65 -18.22 1.66
CA LEU A 282 -0.89 -18.91 0.61
C LEU A 282 -0.11 -20.10 1.16
N ARG A 283 0.47 -20.00 2.36
CA ARG A 283 1.12 -21.15 3.01
C ARG A 283 0.15 -22.28 3.31
N VAL A 284 -1.07 -21.98 3.76
CA VAL A 284 -2.11 -22.99 3.99
C VAL A 284 -2.48 -23.69 2.69
N ILE A 285 -2.75 -22.94 1.62
CA ILE A 285 -3.09 -23.49 0.30
C ILE A 285 -1.95 -24.37 -0.24
N GLU A 286 -0.70 -23.93 -0.08
CA GLU A 286 0.49 -24.69 -0.50
C GLU A 286 0.60 -26.02 0.27
N MET A 287 0.32 -26.02 1.58
CA MET A 287 0.27 -27.23 2.40
C MET A 287 -0.85 -28.19 1.97
N GLU A 288 -2.06 -27.67 1.70
CA GLU A 288 -3.18 -28.47 1.19
C GLU A 288 -2.86 -29.09 -0.17
N ARG A 289 -2.24 -28.32 -1.08
CA ARG A 289 -1.80 -28.83 -2.39
C ARG A 289 -0.82 -29.99 -2.24
N LEU A 290 0.15 -29.87 -1.35
CA LEU A 290 1.12 -30.94 -1.07
C LEU A 290 0.45 -32.18 -0.46
N GLN A 291 -0.51 -31.98 0.44
CA GLN A 291 -1.28 -33.07 1.04
C GLN A 291 -2.12 -33.81 -0.01
N LEU A 292 -2.85 -33.09 -0.86
CA LEU A 292 -3.62 -33.67 -1.96
C LEU A 292 -2.72 -34.41 -2.95
N HIS A 293 -1.54 -33.86 -3.27
CA HIS A 293 -0.57 -34.53 -4.12
C HIS A 293 -0.08 -35.86 -3.52
N LYS A 294 0.18 -35.88 -2.20
CA LYS A 294 0.53 -37.11 -1.47
C LYS A 294 -0.60 -38.14 -1.48
N GLU A 295 -1.85 -37.70 -1.35
CA GLU A 295 -3.02 -38.59 -1.42
C GLU A 295 -3.22 -39.15 -2.83
N LEU A 296 -3.03 -38.35 -3.88
CA LEU A 296 -3.05 -38.80 -5.27
C LEU A 296 -1.97 -39.86 -5.55
N LEU A 297 -0.75 -39.67 -5.05
CA LEU A 297 0.32 -40.66 -5.16
C LEU A 297 -0.07 -41.98 -4.49
N LYS A 298 -0.59 -41.93 -3.25
CA LYS A 298 -1.08 -43.12 -2.54
C LYS A 298 -2.21 -43.83 -3.29
N MET A 299 -3.16 -43.07 -3.86
CA MET A 299 -4.24 -43.65 -4.67
C MET A 299 -3.70 -44.30 -5.95
N GLY A 300 -2.73 -43.68 -6.62
CA GLY A 300 -2.06 -44.23 -7.80
C GLY A 300 -1.30 -45.53 -7.49
N GLU A 301 -0.61 -45.60 -6.35
CA GLU A 301 0.05 -46.82 -5.87
C GLU A 301 -0.96 -47.93 -5.56
N CYS A 302 -2.08 -47.62 -4.90
CA CYS A 302 -3.16 -48.57 -4.65
C CYS A 302 -3.80 -49.08 -5.96
N GLN A 303 -4.02 -48.20 -6.93
CA GLN A 303 -4.55 -48.57 -8.25
C GLN A 303 -3.56 -49.43 -9.04
N SER A 304 -2.28 -49.09 -9.04
CA SER A 304 -1.22 -49.89 -9.68
C SER A 304 -1.06 -51.26 -9.03
N ALA A 305 -1.07 -51.33 -7.70
CA ALA A 305 -1.07 -52.61 -6.97
C ALA A 305 -2.31 -53.46 -7.28
N GLN A 306 -3.49 -52.84 -7.39
CA GLN A 306 -4.73 -53.52 -7.77
C GLN A 306 -4.72 -53.97 -9.24
N GLU A 307 -4.16 -53.17 -10.15
CA GLU A 307 -4.02 -53.51 -11.57
C GLU A 307 -2.98 -54.61 -11.79
N ASN A 308 -1.84 -54.55 -11.10
CA ASN A 308 -0.83 -55.60 -11.09
C ASN A 308 -1.38 -56.90 -10.51
N LYS A 309 -2.18 -56.83 -9.43
CA LYS A 309 -2.90 -57.99 -8.89
C LYS A 309 -3.89 -58.56 -9.91
N ARG A 310 -4.65 -57.73 -10.63
CA ARG A 310 -5.53 -58.18 -11.73
C ARG A 310 -4.75 -58.81 -12.90
N ARG A 311 -3.58 -58.27 -13.27
CA ARG A 311 -2.70 -58.85 -14.30
C ARG A 311 -2.08 -60.17 -13.87
N LEU A 312 -1.73 -60.32 -12.59
CA LEU A 312 -1.19 -61.56 -12.00
C LEU A 312 -2.28 -62.63 -11.87
N GLU A 313 -3.48 -62.27 -11.40
CA GLU A 313 -4.66 -63.15 -11.34
C GLU A 313 -5.16 -63.55 -12.74
N SER A 314 -4.96 -62.71 -13.75
CA SER A 314 -5.19 -63.05 -15.16
C SER A 314 -4.12 -63.99 -15.74
N SER A 315 -2.93 -64.04 -15.14
CA SER A 315 -1.81 -64.89 -15.61
C SER A 315 -1.74 -66.23 -14.88
N TYR A 316 -2.34 -66.35 -13.69
CA TYR A 316 -2.41 -67.58 -12.91
C TYR A 316 -3.85 -67.90 -12.51
N SER A 317 -4.49 -68.75 -13.30
CA SER A 317 -5.41 -69.74 -12.74
C SER A 317 -5.52 -70.96 -13.67
N PRO A 318 -5.11 -72.16 -13.24
CA PRO A 318 -5.83 -73.37 -13.61
C PRO A 318 -7.09 -73.49 -12.73
N SER A 319 -8.24 -73.43 -13.38
CA SER A 319 -9.47 -74.19 -13.08
C SER A 319 -10.07 -74.12 -11.65
N ILE A 320 -11.28 -73.53 -11.59
CA ILE A 320 -12.43 -73.88 -10.72
C ILE A 320 -12.52 -73.24 -9.32
N GLU A 321 -11.50 -73.20 -8.45
CA GLU A 321 -11.71 -72.75 -7.06
C GLU A 321 -11.84 -71.22 -6.87
N GLU A 322 -11.11 -70.45 -7.68
CA GLU A 322 -11.15 -68.99 -7.62
C GLU A 322 -12.50 -68.43 -8.06
N THR A 323 -13.16 -69.12 -9.00
CA THR A 323 -14.53 -68.84 -9.44
C THR A 323 -15.53 -68.91 -8.30
N GLN A 324 -15.33 -69.79 -7.32
CA GLN A 324 -16.28 -70.02 -6.23
C GLN A 324 -16.11 -68.99 -5.10
N ARG A 325 -14.88 -68.54 -4.85
CA ARG A 325 -14.56 -67.47 -3.90
C ARG A 325 -14.94 -66.09 -4.47
N LYS A 326 -14.60 -65.84 -5.74
CA LYS A 326 -15.08 -64.67 -6.50
C LYS A 326 -16.60 -64.67 -6.64
N LYS A 327 -17.28 -65.83 -6.80
CA LYS A 327 -18.75 -65.88 -6.75
C LYS A 327 -19.29 -65.37 -5.41
N LYS A 328 -18.73 -65.79 -4.27
CA LYS A 328 -19.21 -65.37 -2.94
C LYS A 328 -19.00 -63.87 -2.68
N GLU A 329 -17.87 -63.30 -3.09
CA GLU A 329 -17.61 -61.86 -2.99
C GLU A 329 -18.41 -61.04 -4.03
N LEU A 330 -18.59 -61.55 -5.26
CA LEU A 330 -19.53 -60.96 -6.21
C LEU A 330 -20.95 -61.03 -5.67
N PHE A 331 -21.36 -62.10 -4.99
CA PHE A 331 -22.69 -62.17 -4.37
C PHE A 331 -22.86 -61.14 -3.24
N SER A 332 -21.83 -60.84 -2.43
CA SER A 332 -21.94 -59.77 -1.41
C SER A 332 -21.90 -58.36 -2.02
N VAL A 333 -21.09 -58.14 -3.06
CA VAL A 333 -21.04 -56.85 -3.77
C VAL A 333 -22.30 -56.61 -4.61
N ILE A 334 -22.84 -57.65 -5.26
CA ILE A 334 -24.15 -57.62 -5.95
C ILE A 334 -25.29 -57.44 -4.95
N GLN A 335 -25.15 -57.89 -3.70
CA GLN A 335 -26.15 -57.68 -2.64
C GLN A 335 -26.15 -56.22 -2.13
N ASP A 336 -25.00 -55.54 -2.14
CA ASP A 336 -24.86 -54.12 -1.76
C ASP A 336 -25.02 -53.13 -2.95
N GLN A 337 -24.85 -53.60 -4.19
CA GLN A 337 -25.08 -52.86 -5.42
C GLN A 337 -26.48 -52.22 -5.51
N PRO A 338 -27.60 -52.93 -5.24
CA PRO A 338 -28.92 -52.31 -5.25
C PRO A 338 -29.07 -51.24 -4.16
N ASN A 339 -28.27 -51.29 -3.09
CA ASN A 339 -28.32 -50.29 -2.02
C ASN A 339 -27.54 -49.02 -2.39
N GLN A 340 -26.40 -49.17 -3.07
CA GLN A 340 -25.68 -48.04 -3.68
C GLN A 340 -26.47 -47.43 -4.84
N GLU A 341 -27.08 -48.25 -5.70
CA GLU A 341 -27.91 -47.79 -6.81
C GLU A 341 -29.18 -47.08 -6.32
N LYS A 342 -29.81 -47.56 -5.24
CA LYS A 342 -30.89 -46.83 -4.56
C LYS A 342 -30.44 -45.47 -4.02
N LYS A 343 -29.22 -45.35 -3.46
CA LYS A 343 -28.70 -44.07 -2.97
C LYS A 343 -28.41 -43.11 -4.12
N ILE A 344 -27.81 -43.58 -5.20
CA ILE A 344 -27.54 -42.77 -6.41
C ILE A 344 -28.86 -42.32 -7.04
N ASN A 345 -29.85 -43.20 -7.17
CA ASN A 345 -31.16 -42.86 -7.68
C ASN A 345 -31.90 -41.88 -6.76
N LYS A 346 -31.74 -42.01 -5.44
CA LYS A 346 -32.29 -41.04 -4.47
C LYS A 346 -31.66 -39.66 -4.61
N LEU A 347 -30.33 -39.58 -4.76
CA LEU A 347 -29.63 -38.31 -5.00
C LEU A 347 -30.01 -37.70 -6.35
N ARG A 348 -30.14 -38.50 -7.41
CA ARG A 348 -30.64 -38.04 -8.71
C ARG A 348 -32.05 -37.48 -8.61
N ASN A 349 -32.95 -38.19 -7.95
CA ASN A 349 -34.33 -37.75 -7.79
C ASN A 349 -34.44 -36.47 -6.96
N GLN A 350 -33.58 -36.30 -5.94
CA GLN A 350 -33.50 -35.06 -5.17
C GLN A 350 -33.02 -33.89 -6.02
N LEU A 351 -32.00 -34.11 -6.85
CA LEU A 351 -31.51 -33.11 -7.80
C LEU A 351 -32.58 -32.70 -8.81
N TYR A 352 -33.29 -33.66 -9.40
CA TYR A 352 -34.39 -33.37 -10.32
C TYR A 352 -35.55 -32.61 -9.64
N GLN A 353 -35.88 -32.95 -8.39
CA GLN A 353 -36.92 -32.23 -7.64
C GLN A 353 -36.49 -30.80 -7.28
N GLU A 354 -35.23 -30.59 -6.90
CA GLU A 354 -34.69 -29.25 -6.67
C GLU A 354 -34.67 -28.43 -7.96
N GLU A 355 -34.26 -29.04 -9.08
CA GLU A 355 -34.23 -28.37 -10.38
C GLU A 355 -35.63 -28.00 -10.87
N GLU A 356 -36.63 -28.88 -10.73
CA GLU A 356 -38.03 -28.54 -11.04
C GLU A 356 -38.57 -27.44 -10.12
N TYR A 357 -38.25 -27.49 -8.81
CA TYR A 357 -38.66 -26.46 -7.87
C TYR A 357 -38.03 -25.11 -8.23
N HIS A 358 -36.73 -25.07 -8.52
CA HIS A 358 -36.04 -23.87 -8.95
C HIS A 358 -36.58 -23.32 -10.27
N ASN A 359 -36.87 -24.18 -11.25
CA ASN A 359 -37.49 -23.78 -12.50
C ASN A 359 -38.90 -23.20 -12.28
N SER A 360 -39.70 -23.80 -11.39
CA SER A 360 -41.03 -23.29 -11.03
C SER A 360 -40.98 -21.93 -10.32
N GLU A 361 -40.05 -21.75 -9.37
CA GLU A 361 -39.82 -20.46 -8.72
C GLU A 361 -39.34 -19.40 -9.73
N GLN A 362 -38.41 -19.76 -10.61
CA GLN A 362 -37.90 -18.85 -11.63
C GLN A 362 -39.01 -18.43 -12.62
N GLU A 363 -39.88 -19.36 -12.99
CA GLU A 363 -41.02 -19.07 -13.87
C GLU A 363 -42.07 -18.20 -13.17
N ARG A 364 -42.32 -18.43 -11.87
CA ARG A 364 -43.18 -17.54 -11.08
C ARG A 364 -42.62 -16.12 -11.04
N MET A 365 -41.32 -15.98 -10.78
CA MET A 365 -40.65 -14.68 -10.79
C MET A 365 -40.73 -14.02 -12.17
N ARG A 366 -40.52 -14.77 -13.27
CA ARG A 366 -40.69 -14.25 -14.63
C ARG A 366 -42.11 -13.73 -14.88
N ASN A 367 -43.12 -14.48 -14.47
CA ASN A 367 -44.52 -14.07 -14.60
C ASN A 367 -44.84 -12.83 -13.77
N GLU A 368 -44.31 -12.75 -12.54
CA GLU A 368 -44.48 -11.58 -11.68
C GLU A 368 -43.81 -10.33 -12.26
N ILE A 369 -42.59 -10.46 -12.79
CA ILE A 369 -41.90 -9.38 -13.50
C ILE A 369 -42.70 -8.93 -14.72
N SER A 370 -43.24 -9.88 -15.51
CA SER A 370 -44.07 -9.56 -16.68
C SER A 370 -45.33 -8.80 -16.29
N ASN A 371 -46.05 -9.25 -15.26
CA ASN A 371 -47.26 -8.58 -14.76
C ASN A 371 -46.96 -7.17 -14.24
N LEU A 372 -45.88 -7.03 -13.46
CA LEU A 372 -45.44 -5.73 -12.94
C LEU A 372 -45.03 -4.77 -14.08
N THR A 373 -44.40 -5.30 -15.13
CA THR A 373 -44.03 -4.51 -16.31
C THR A 373 -45.26 -4.04 -17.08
N GLU A 374 -46.28 -4.89 -17.22
CA GLU A 374 -47.55 -4.52 -17.85
C GLU A 374 -48.31 -3.48 -17.01
N GLU A 375 -48.37 -3.66 -15.69
CA GLU A 375 -49.01 -2.71 -14.77
C GLU A 375 -48.29 -1.34 -14.80
N LEU A 376 -46.95 -1.35 -14.83
CA LEU A 376 -46.14 -0.15 -14.96
C LEU A 376 -46.47 0.59 -16.26
N HIS A 377 -46.49 -0.13 -17.39
CA HIS A 377 -46.83 0.46 -18.67
C HIS A 377 -48.25 1.06 -18.69
N GLN A 378 -49.22 0.37 -18.08
CA GLN A 378 -50.58 0.88 -17.96
C GLN A 378 -50.66 2.15 -17.09
N LYS A 379 -49.84 2.24 -16.04
CA LYS A 379 -49.72 3.44 -15.21
C LYS A 379 -49.08 4.60 -15.99
N GLU A 380 -48.04 4.36 -16.77
CA GLU A 380 -47.42 5.37 -17.63
C GLU A 380 -48.43 5.96 -18.63
N ILE A 381 -49.24 5.11 -19.27
CA ILE A 381 -50.32 5.54 -20.17
C ILE A 381 -51.33 6.41 -19.41
N THR A 382 -51.71 5.99 -18.20
CA THR A 382 -52.68 6.71 -17.37
C THR A 382 -52.13 8.08 -16.94
N ILE A 383 -50.87 8.14 -16.51
CA ILE A 383 -50.18 9.38 -16.16
C ILE A 383 -50.13 10.31 -17.37
N ALA A 384 -49.73 9.83 -18.53
CA ALA A 384 -49.71 10.63 -19.76
C ALA A 384 -51.10 11.19 -20.10
N ALA A 385 -52.16 10.40 -19.93
CA ALA A 385 -53.54 10.86 -20.13
C ALA A 385 -53.98 11.92 -19.11
N VAL A 386 -53.63 11.75 -17.84
CA VAL A 386 -53.92 12.74 -16.77
C VAL A 386 -53.14 14.03 -17.00
N MET A 387 -51.85 13.94 -17.33
CA MET A 387 -51.03 15.11 -17.66
C MET A 387 -51.60 15.88 -18.85
N LYS A 388 -52.06 15.18 -19.89
CA LYS A 388 -52.73 15.81 -21.04
C LYS A 388 -54.02 16.53 -20.65
N LYS A 389 -54.83 15.94 -19.76
CA LYS A 389 -56.04 16.58 -19.21
C LYS A 389 -55.70 17.79 -18.32
N ALA A 390 -54.69 17.68 -17.47
CA ALA A 390 -54.22 18.78 -16.63
C ALA A 390 -53.75 19.98 -17.48
N ALA A 391 -52.94 19.72 -18.52
CA ALA A 391 -52.49 20.75 -19.45
C ALA A 391 -53.65 21.42 -20.23
N LEU A 392 -54.72 20.67 -20.54
CA LEU A 392 -55.94 21.23 -21.13
C LEU A 392 -56.69 22.14 -20.17
N LEU A 393 -56.82 21.72 -18.90
CA LEU A 393 -57.48 22.53 -17.85
C LEU A 393 -56.70 23.81 -17.55
N GLU A 394 -55.37 23.75 -17.47
CA GLU A 394 -54.52 24.95 -17.30
C GLU A 394 -54.70 25.97 -18.43
N ARG A 395 -54.93 25.51 -19.66
CA ARG A 395 -55.23 26.40 -20.80
C ARG A 395 -56.64 26.98 -20.78
N GLN A 396 -57.59 26.35 -20.09
CA GLN A 396 -58.96 26.86 -19.93
C GLN A 396 -59.08 27.84 -18.75
N LEU A 397 -58.14 27.79 -17.80
CA LEU A 397 -58.09 28.67 -16.63
C LEU A 397 -57.28 29.95 -16.85
N LYS A 398 -56.58 30.06 -17.99
CA LYS A 398 -56.00 31.31 -18.50
C LYS A 398 -56.93 31.90 -19.55
#